data_AF-A0A8T4TXW6-F1
#
_entry.id   AF-A0A8T4TXW6-F1
#
_cell.length_a   1.000
_cell.length_b   1.000
_cell.length_c   1.000
_cell.angle_alpha   90.00
_cell.angle_beta   90.00
_cell.angle_gamma   90.00
#
_symmetry.space_group_name_H-M   'P 1'
#
loop_
_entity.id
_entity.type
_entity.pdbx_description
1 polymer ?
#
loop_
_entity_poly.entity_id
_entity_poly.type
_entity_poly.pdbx_seq_one_letter_code
_entity_poly.pdbx_strand_id
1 'polypeptide(L)'
;MVERTTIETCVRHLVATDILYRPISSLSGKADRRKDKITKEIADLLKNDYEVGERIFARIEKKDEEKARTLREGIDAFKKEYPTQGDVLEGIIAKKRLKNNKYLVFGISEGYQLGREDYIRVMKDLGLNDEAACAMYPHLKEVSDQLGKAKEQAERSILL
;
A
#
# COMPACT_ATOMS: atom_id res chain seq x y z
N MET A 1 -26.83 -1.41 12.88
CA MET A 1 -25.57 -1.30 12.12
C MET A 1 -24.47 -1.78 13.05
N VAL A 2 -23.75 -2.85 12.70
CA VAL A 2 -22.64 -3.35 13.52
C VAL A 2 -21.54 -2.28 13.52
N GLU A 3 -21.06 -1.90 14.71
CA GLU A 3 -19.93 -0.99 14.84
C GLU A 3 -18.73 -1.58 14.08
N ARG A 4 -18.23 -0.84 13.09
CA ARG A 4 -17.06 -1.26 12.31
C ARG A 4 -15.85 -1.26 13.24
N THR A 5 -15.02 -2.31 13.18
CA THR A 5 -13.75 -2.26 13.91
C THR A 5 -12.90 -1.12 13.39
N THR A 6 -12.06 -0.53 14.24
CA THR A 6 -11.13 0.54 13.83
C THR A 6 -10.25 0.10 12.66
N ILE A 7 -9.83 -1.18 12.66
CA ILE A 7 -9.02 -1.79 11.60
C ILE A 7 -9.81 -1.90 10.29
N GLU A 8 -11.05 -2.39 10.33
CA GLU A 8 -11.91 -2.45 9.14
C GLU A 8 -12.08 -1.08 8.51
N THR A 9 -12.31 -0.06 9.34
CA THR A 9 -12.44 1.32 8.88
C THR A 9 -11.16 1.81 8.20
N CYS A 10 -9.99 1.51 8.76
CA CYS A 10 -8.71 1.89 8.20
C CYS A 10 -8.40 1.14 6.89
N VAL A 11 -8.67 -0.17 6.82
CA VAL A 11 -8.43 -0.98 5.62
C VAL A 11 -9.32 -0.54 4.47
N ARG A 12 -10.61 -0.32 4.70
CA ARG A 12 -11.53 0.21 3.67
C ARG A 12 -11.06 1.56 3.15
N HIS A 13 -10.62 2.43 4.06
CA HIS A 13 -10.09 3.74 3.71
C HIS A 13 -8.78 3.63 2.89
N LEU A 14 -7.90 2.69 3.23
CA LEU A 14 -6.67 2.42 2.47
C LEU A 14 -6.98 1.90 1.06
N VAL A 15 -7.94 0.98 0.91
CA VAL A 15 -8.38 0.48 -0.40
C VAL A 15 -8.97 1.62 -1.23
N ALA A 16 -9.85 2.45 -0.66
CA ALA A 16 -10.43 3.60 -1.35
C ALA A 16 -9.35 4.59 -1.80
N THR A 17 -8.35 4.84 -0.93
CA THR A 17 -7.21 5.71 -1.24
C THR A 17 -6.40 5.17 -2.41
N ASP A 18 -6.11 3.86 -2.42
CA ASP A 18 -5.34 3.22 -3.49
C ASP A 18 -6.07 3.24 -4.85
N ILE A 19 -7.39 3.03 -4.84
CA ILE A 19 -8.25 3.12 -6.03
C ILE A 19 -8.26 4.54 -6.61
N LEU A 20 -8.37 5.55 -5.75
CA LEU A 20 -8.43 6.95 -6.17
C LEU A 20 -7.05 7.55 -6.49
N TYR A 21 -5.96 6.94 -6.03
CA TYR A 21 -4.59 7.45 -6.13
C TYR A 21 -4.18 7.88 -7.55
N ARG A 22 -4.53 7.07 -8.56
CA ARG A 22 -4.21 7.37 -9.97
C ARG A 22 -5.02 8.54 -10.53
N PRO A 23 -6.37 8.54 -10.43
CA PRO A 23 -7.19 9.69 -10.82
C PRO A 23 -6.75 11.02 -10.18
N ILE A 24 -6.27 10.98 -8.93
CA ILE A 24 -5.85 12.18 -8.18
C ILE A 24 -4.34 12.44 -8.24
N SER A 25 -3.61 11.90 -9.22
CA SER A 25 -2.14 11.96 -9.27
C SER A 25 -1.55 13.38 -9.20
N SER A 26 -2.32 14.43 -9.57
CA SER A 26 -1.96 15.84 -9.35
C SER A 26 -1.90 16.26 -7.86
N LEU A 27 -2.54 15.50 -6.97
CA LEU A 27 -2.51 15.58 -5.50
C LEU A 27 -1.68 14.45 -4.87
N SER A 28 -0.89 13.72 -5.67
CA SER A 28 -0.12 12.52 -5.28
C SER A 28 0.65 12.70 -3.98
N GLY A 29 1.37 13.81 -3.80
CA GLY A 29 2.16 14.04 -2.59
C GLY A 29 1.35 14.09 -1.28
N LYS A 30 0.09 14.55 -1.30
CA LYS A 30 -0.81 14.48 -0.12
C LYS A 30 -1.40 13.08 0.04
N ALA A 31 -1.78 12.45 -1.08
CA ALA A 31 -2.33 11.10 -1.08
C ALA A 31 -1.31 10.05 -0.59
N ASP A 32 -0.04 10.15 -0.98
CA ASP A 32 1.05 9.28 -0.53
C ASP A 32 1.26 9.39 0.98
N ARG A 33 1.40 10.61 1.51
CA ARG A 33 1.55 10.81 2.96
C ARG A 33 0.37 10.27 3.76
N ARG A 34 -0.85 10.41 3.23
CA ARG A 34 -2.08 9.86 3.82
C ARG A 34 -2.05 8.34 3.81
N LYS A 35 -1.71 7.75 2.66
CA LYS A 35 -1.58 6.31 2.46
C LYS A 35 -0.57 5.71 3.45
N ASP A 36 0.62 6.29 3.57
CA ASP A 36 1.65 5.87 4.52
C ASP A 36 1.16 5.93 5.98
N LYS A 37 0.42 6.99 6.34
CA LYS A 37 -0.14 7.14 7.69
C LYS A 37 -1.15 6.03 8.00
N ILE A 38 -2.08 5.77 7.09
CA ILE A 38 -3.10 4.72 7.26
C ILE A 38 -2.45 3.34 7.30
N THR A 39 -1.45 3.10 6.46
CA THR A 39 -0.70 1.84 6.43
C THR A 39 0.00 1.57 7.77
N LYS A 40 0.64 2.57 8.38
CA LYS A 40 1.25 2.43 9.71
C LYS A 40 0.22 2.20 10.81
N GLU A 41 -0.90 2.94 10.77
CA GLU A 41 -2.01 2.77 11.72
C GLU A 41 -2.58 1.35 11.69
N ILE A 42 -2.77 0.77 10.49
CA ILE A 42 -3.21 -0.63 10.37
C ILE A 42 -2.15 -1.57 10.96
N ALA A 43 -0.87 -1.37 10.62
CA ALA A 43 0.20 -2.22 11.12
C ALA A 43 0.32 -2.21 12.65
N ASP A 44 0.14 -1.05 13.29
CA ASP A 44 0.17 -0.90 14.75
C ASP A 44 -1.04 -1.56 15.44
N LEU A 45 -2.20 -1.59 14.76
CA LEU A 45 -3.42 -2.19 15.28
C LEU A 45 -3.48 -3.71 15.12
N LEU A 46 -2.73 -4.28 14.18
CA LEU A 46 -2.68 -5.72 13.92
C LEU A 46 -2.01 -6.46 15.09
N LYS A 47 -2.82 -7.07 15.97
CA LYS A 47 -2.32 -7.75 17.18
C LYS A 47 -1.46 -9.00 16.93
N ASN A 48 -1.71 -9.72 15.84
CA ASN A 48 -1.05 -10.98 15.48
C ASN A 48 -0.50 -10.98 14.04
N ASP A 49 -0.12 -9.82 13.51
CA ASP A 49 0.27 -9.66 12.09
C ASP A 49 -0.83 -10.07 11.09
N TYR A 50 -2.06 -10.29 11.54
CA TYR A 50 -3.19 -10.78 10.74
C TYR A 50 -4.54 -10.41 11.36
N GLU A 51 -5.45 -9.91 10.53
CA GLU A 51 -6.86 -9.75 10.85
C GLU A 51 -7.72 -10.04 9.62
N VAL A 52 -8.74 -10.87 9.81
CA VAL A 52 -9.82 -11.06 8.85
C VAL A 52 -11.11 -10.69 9.54
N GLY A 53 -11.72 -9.61 9.04
CA GLY A 53 -13.09 -9.27 9.34
C GLY A 53 -14.03 -9.91 8.31
N GLU A 54 -15.33 -9.79 8.55
CA GLU A 54 -16.35 -10.25 7.61
C GLU A 54 -16.15 -9.63 6.20
N ARG A 55 -15.70 -8.36 6.14
CA ARG A 55 -15.65 -7.56 4.91
C ARG A 55 -14.26 -7.24 4.39
N ILE A 56 -13.23 -7.49 5.17
CA ILE A 56 -11.85 -7.08 4.89
C ILE A 56 -10.85 -8.15 5.33
N PHE A 57 -9.67 -8.11 4.71
CA PHE A 57 -8.50 -8.82 5.21
C PHE A 57 -7.29 -7.88 5.25
N ALA A 58 -6.45 -8.06 6.26
CA ALA A 58 -5.17 -7.37 6.39
C ALA A 58 -4.15 -8.29 7.07
N ARG A 59 -2.94 -8.39 6.51
CA ARG A 59 -1.87 -9.23 7.03
C ARG A 59 -0.50 -8.66 6.75
N ILE A 60 0.45 -8.89 7.65
CA ILE A 60 1.84 -8.52 7.47
C ILE A 60 2.59 -9.73 6.91
N GLU A 61 3.00 -9.63 5.65
CA GLU A 61 3.86 -10.62 5.01
C GLU A 61 5.30 -10.14 5.02
N LYS A 62 6.25 -11.01 5.38
CA LYS A 62 7.66 -10.75 5.14
C LYS A 62 8.00 -11.29 3.75
N LYS A 63 8.43 -10.42 2.83
CA LYS A 63 8.97 -10.85 1.54
C LYS A 63 10.38 -10.33 1.40
N ASP A 64 11.30 -11.18 0.98
CA ASP A 64 12.63 -10.73 0.61
C ASP A 64 12.57 -10.24 -0.84
N GLU A 65 12.73 -8.93 -1.05
CA GLU A 65 12.82 -8.34 -2.39
C GLU A 65 14.26 -7.87 -2.67
N GLU A 66 14.85 -8.38 -3.75
CA GLU A 66 16.12 -7.89 -4.25
C GLU A 66 15.92 -6.64 -5.10
N LYS A 67 16.31 -5.46 -4.59
CA LYS A 67 16.50 -4.26 -5.42
C LYS A 67 17.95 -3.76 -5.38
N ALA A 68 18.65 -3.88 -6.50
CA ALA A 68 19.73 -2.98 -6.89
C ALA A 68 19.97 -3.08 -8.41
N ARG A 69 19.53 -2.07 -9.16
CA ARG A 69 19.98 -1.88 -10.55
C ARG A 69 21.09 -0.85 -10.70
N THR A 70 21.48 -0.11 -9.66
CA THR A 70 22.37 1.07 -9.80
C THR A 70 23.78 0.90 -9.22
N LEU A 71 24.08 -0.17 -8.48
CA LEU A 71 25.41 -0.40 -7.87
C LEU A 71 26.11 -1.67 -8.37
N ARG A 72 25.52 -2.38 -9.34
CA ARG A 72 26.06 -3.66 -9.81
C ARG A 72 27.43 -3.48 -10.46
N GLU A 73 27.58 -2.45 -11.28
CA GLU A 73 28.85 -2.11 -11.93
C GLU A 73 29.94 -1.74 -10.91
N GLY A 74 29.59 -1.03 -9.83
CA GLY A 74 30.53 -0.70 -8.75
C GLY A 74 30.93 -1.92 -7.92
N ILE A 75 30.00 -2.83 -7.65
CA ILE A 75 30.28 -4.10 -6.96
C ILE A 75 31.15 -5.01 -7.84
N ASP A 76 30.87 -5.08 -9.14
CA ASP A 76 31.64 -5.89 -10.09
C ASP A 76 33.04 -5.33 -10.30
N ALA A 77 33.21 -4.01 -10.36
CA ALA A 77 34.50 -3.34 -10.38
C ALA A 77 35.29 -3.62 -9.09
N PHE A 78 34.64 -3.51 -7.92
CA PHE A 78 35.24 -3.78 -6.62
C PHE A 78 35.69 -5.24 -6.47
N LYS A 79 34.90 -6.20 -6.97
CA LYS A 79 35.29 -7.63 -6.99
C LYS A 79 36.48 -7.91 -7.89
N LYS A 80 36.57 -7.24 -9.04
CA LYS A 80 37.73 -7.40 -9.93
C LYS A 80 39.02 -6.90 -9.28
N GLU A 81 38.94 -5.82 -8.52
CA GLU A 81 40.10 -5.22 -7.85
C GLU A 81 40.46 -5.94 -6.54
N TYR A 82 39.46 -6.45 -5.81
CA TYR A 82 39.62 -7.15 -4.53
C TYR A 82 38.76 -8.43 -4.49
N PRO A 83 39.22 -9.54 -5.10
CA PRO A 83 38.40 -10.75 -5.28
C PRO A 83 37.88 -11.34 -3.96
N THR A 84 38.78 -11.53 -2.99
CA THR A 84 38.44 -12.16 -1.71
C THR A 84 37.50 -11.29 -0.86
N GLN A 85 37.69 -9.96 -0.88
CA GLN A 85 36.88 -9.02 -0.11
C GLN A 85 35.55 -8.70 -0.82
N GLY A 86 35.54 -8.72 -2.15
CA GLY A 86 34.36 -8.53 -2.97
C GLY A 86 33.34 -9.65 -2.79
N ASP A 87 33.80 -10.90 -2.67
CA ASP A 87 32.92 -12.04 -2.36
C ASP A 87 32.31 -11.94 -0.95
N VAL A 88 33.08 -11.44 0.03
CA VAL A 88 32.59 -11.17 1.39
C VAL A 88 31.56 -10.04 1.40
N LEU A 89 31.84 -8.95 0.67
CA LEU A 89 30.93 -7.80 0.54
C LEU A 89 29.61 -8.20 -0.12
N GLU A 90 29.65 -9.00 -1.19
CA GLU A 90 28.45 -9.54 -1.81
C GLU A 90 27.67 -10.43 -0.84
N GLY A 91 28.36 -11.31 -0.10
CA GLY A 91 27.74 -12.14 0.94
C GLY A 91 27.04 -11.32 2.03
N ILE A 92 27.60 -10.16 2.42
CA ILE A 92 26.99 -9.23 3.39
C ILE A 92 25.80 -8.49 2.79
N ILE A 93 25.90 -8.04 1.54
CA ILE A 93 24.80 -7.35 0.84
C ILE A 93 23.62 -8.29 0.65
N ALA A 94 23.86 -9.52 0.19
CA ALA A 94 22.85 -10.57 0.09
C ALA A 94 22.19 -10.85 1.46
N LYS A 95 22.99 -11.03 2.53
CA LYS A 95 22.47 -11.21 3.89
C LYS A 95 21.71 -10.00 4.45
N LYS A 96 21.99 -8.77 4.00
CA LYS A 96 21.23 -7.56 4.38
C LYS A 96 19.94 -7.39 3.57
N ARG A 97 19.90 -7.83 2.30
CA ARG A 97 18.69 -7.85 1.46
C ARG A 97 17.67 -8.89 1.92
N LEU A 98 18.14 -10.07 2.30
CA LEU A 98 17.36 -11.19 2.84
C LEU A 98 16.88 -10.95 4.30
N LYS A 99 16.97 -9.73 4.83
CA LYS A 99 16.72 -9.43 6.25
C LYS A 99 15.55 -8.47 6.48
N ASN A 100 14.41 -8.74 5.82
CA ASN A 100 13.06 -8.37 6.24
C ASN A 100 12.44 -7.09 5.65
N ASN A 101 12.00 -7.13 4.39
CA ASN A 101 10.94 -6.20 3.99
C ASN A 101 9.60 -6.75 4.49
N LYS A 102 8.89 -5.98 5.32
CA LYS A 102 7.53 -6.27 5.75
C LYS A 102 6.56 -5.60 4.77
N TYR A 103 5.52 -6.31 4.37
CA TYR A 103 4.48 -5.82 3.50
C TYR A 103 3.15 -5.92 4.22
N LEU A 104 2.39 -4.85 4.21
CA LEU A 104 0.96 -4.93 4.51
C LEU A 104 0.25 -5.42 3.26
N VAL A 105 -0.31 -6.62 3.34
CA VAL A 105 -1.21 -7.18 2.33
C VAL A 105 -2.65 -6.99 2.79
N PHE A 106 -3.48 -6.37 1.96
CA PHE A 106 -4.82 -5.94 2.35
C PHE A 106 -5.80 -5.96 1.18
N GLY A 107 -7.10 -6.01 1.49
CA GLY A 107 -8.16 -5.94 0.51
C GLY A 107 -9.56 -6.07 1.11
N ILE A 108 -10.55 -6.07 0.22
CA ILE A 108 -11.96 -6.31 0.52
C ILE A 108 -12.26 -7.79 0.28
N SER A 109 -12.94 -8.43 1.23
CA SER A 109 -13.34 -9.83 1.12
C SER A 109 -14.29 -10.05 -0.07
N GLU A 110 -14.29 -11.26 -0.63
CA GLU A 110 -15.17 -11.60 -1.75
C GLU A 110 -16.65 -11.37 -1.39
N GLY A 111 -17.43 -10.86 -2.36
CA GLY A 111 -18.84 -10.51 -2.15
C GLY A 111 -19.08 -9.15 -1.47
N TYR A 112 -18.03 -8.48 -0.97
CA TYR A 112 -18.13 -7.16 -0.38
C TYR A 112 -17.63 -6.05 -1.30
N GLN A 113 -18.14 -4.84 -1.06
CA GLN A 113 -17.80 -3.63 -1.82
C GLN A 113 -17.57 -2.44 -0.88
N LEU A 114 -16.82 -1.46 -1.38
CA LEU A 114 -16.69 -0.16 -0.75
C LEU A 114 -17.98 0.64 -0.91
N GLY A 115 -18.32 1.40 0.11
CA GLY A 115 -19.44 2.33 0.07
C GLY A 115 -18.99 3.67 -0.46
N ARG A 116 -19.93 4.46 -0.96
CA ARG A 116 -19.69 5.84 -1.40
C ARG A 116 -18.97 6.68 -0.33
N GLU A 117 -19.32 6.50 0.94
CA GLU A 117 -18.73 7.22 2.07
C GLU A 117 -17.23 6.98 2.21
N ASP A 118 -16.75 5.77 1.90
CA ASP A 118 -15.32 5.44 2.00
C ASP A 118 -14.52 6.29 0.99
N TYR A 119 -15.04 6.48 -0.22
CA TYR A 119 -14.43 7.33 -1.25
C TYR A 119 -14.54 8.83 -0.93
N ILE A 120 -15.69 9.28 -0.43
CA ILE A 120 -15.89 10.68 -0.02
C ILE A 120 -14.90 11.06 1.08
N ARG A 121 -14.68 10.16 2.05
CA ARG A 121 -13.71 10.38 3.13
C ARG A 121 -12.31 10.65 2.59
N VAL A 122 -11.85 9.88 1.60
CA VAL A 122 -10.53 10.10 0.95
C VAL A 122 -10.44 11.51 0.38
N MET A 123 -11.46 11.96 -0.35
CA MET A 123 -11.48 13.28 -0.96
C MET A 123 -11.47 14.41 0.09
N LYS A 124 -12.26 14.26 1.16
CA LYS A 124 -12.24 15.19 2.29
C LYS A 124 -10.86 15.26 2.92
N ASP A 125 -10.21 14.12 3.04
CA ASP A 125 -8.87 14.00 3.58
C ASP A 125 -7.78 14.66 2.70
N LEU A 126 -8.06 14.84 1.42
CA LEU A 126 -7.21 15.59 0.50
C LEU A 126 -7.47 17.10 0.52
N GLY A 127 -8.48 17.54 1.27
CA GLY A 127 -8.84 18.95 1.48
C GLY A 127 -10.04 19.41 0.68
N LEU A 128 -10.81 18.50 0.06
CA LEU A 128 -12.08 18.85 -0.55
C LEU A 128 -13.14 19.04 0.54
N ASN A 129 -14.05 20.00 0.35
CA ASN A 129 -15.24 20.09 1.19
C ASN A 129 -16.27 19.02 0.78
N ASP A 130 -17.32 18.87 1.58
CA ASP A 130 -18.31 17.79 1.41
C ASP A 130 -19.04 17.88 0.07
N GLU A 131 -19.37 19.10 -0.38
CA GLU A 131 -20.03 19.34 -1.66
C GLU A 131 -19.14 18.94 -2.84
N ALA A 132 -17.88 19.39 -2.86
CA ALA A 132 -16.93 19.04 -3.91
C ALA A 132 -16.61 17.54 -3.92
N ALA A 133 -16.42 16.92 -2.76
CA ALA A 133 -16.18 15.48 -2.65
C ALA A 133 -17.40 14.68 -3.17
N CYS A 134 -18.62 15.09 -2.82
CA CYS A 134 -19.84 14.44 -3.31
C CYS A 134 -20.01 14.57 -4.83
N ALA A 135 -19.67 15.73 -5.39
CA ALA A 135 -19.78 16.01 -6.81
C ALA A 135 -18.71 15.26 -7.64
N MET A 136 -17.48 15.16 -7.13
CA MET A 136 -16.37 14.51 -7.84
C MET A 136 -16.39 12.98 -7.76
N TYR A 137 -17.01 12.42 -6.72
CA TYR A 137 -17.12 10.96 -6.51
C TYR A 137 -17.46 10.15 -7.77
N PRO A 138 -18.60 10.38 -8.46
CA PRO A 138 -19.01 9.52 -9.57
C PRO A 138 -17.98 9.53 -10.71
N HIS A 139 -17.42 10.71 -11.02
CA HIS A 139 -16.43 10.87 -12.07
C HIS A 139 -15.10 10.18 -11.76
N LEU A 140 -14.59 10.33 -10.53
CA LEU A 140 -13.34 9.69 -10.14
C LEU A 140 -13.48 8.16 -10.07
N LYS A 141 -14.65 7.67 -9.65
CA LYS A 141 -14.91 6.22 -9.63
C LYS A 141 -14.94 5.65 -11.04
N GLU A 142 -15.63 6.31 -11.97
CA GLU A 142 -15.69 5.92 -13.38
C GLU A 142 -14.29 5.90 -14.03
N VAL A 143 -13.49 6.95 -13.81
CA VAL A 143 -12.11 7.00 -14.30
C VAL A 143 -11.26 5.87 -13.72
N SER A 144 -11.41 5.58 -12.42
CA SER A 144 -10.69 4.47 -11.79
C SER A 144 -11.08 3.11 -12.39
N ASP A 145 -12.37 2.91 -12.66
CA ASP A 145 -12.91 1.70 -13.29
C ASP A 145 -12.35 1.50 -14.71
N GLN A 146 -12.27 2.57 -15.50
CA GLN A 146 -11.66 2.55 -16.84
C GLN A 146 -10.16 2.24 -16.81
N LEU A 147 -9.44 2.66 -15.76
CA LEU A 147 -8.00 2.41 -15.60
C LEU A 147 -7.65 0.96 -15.20
N GLY A 148 -8.65 0.07 -15.08
CA GLY A 148 -8.46 -1.39 -15.03
C GLY A 148 -7.79 -1.94 -13.75
N LYS A 149 -7.56 -1.10 -12.74
CA LYS A 149 -7.05 -1.52 -11.41
C LYS A 149 -8.13 -1.53 -10.31
N ALA A 150 -9.35 -1.13 -10.63
CA ALA A 150 -10.42 -0.91 -9.66
C ALA A 150 -11.25 -2.16 -9.31
N LYS A 151 -10.67 -3.37 -9.37
CA LYS A 151 -11.31 -4.47 -8.66
C LYS A 151 -11.13 -4.20 -7.16
N GLU A 152 -12.19 -3.77 -6.50
CA GLU A 152 -12.19 -3.51 -5.05
C GLU A 152 -11.67 -4.73 -4.28
N GLN A 153 -12.00 -5.92 -4.77
CA GLN A 153 -11.59 -7.23 -4.27
C GLN A 153 -10.14 -7.65 -4.63
N ALA A 154 -9.38 -6.82 -5.35
CA ALA A 154 -7.99 -7.14 -5.64
C ALA A 154 -7.16 -7.14 -4.35
N GLU A 155 -6.35 -8.17 -4.17
CA GLU A 155 -5.30 -8.16 -3.16
C GLU A 155 -4.26 -7.08 -3.49
N ARG A 156 -3.91 -6.27 -2.49
CA ARG A 156 -2.95 -5.18 -2.60
C ARG A 156 -1.85 -5.38 -1.57
N SER A 157 -0.63 -4.96 -1.91
CA SER A 157 0.52 -5.02 -1.01
C SER A 157 1.24 -3.68 -0.99
N ILE A 158 1.55 -3.17 0.20
CA ILE A 158 2.36 -1.96 0.41
C ILE A 158 3.54 -2.31 1.33
N LEU A 159 4.73 -1.82 1.01
CA LEU A 159 5.92 -1.96 1.85
C LEU A 159 5.74 -1.14 3.14
N LEU A 160 6.02 -1.74 4.29
CA LEU A 160 6.02 -1.12 5.62
C LEU A 160 7.35 -0.46 5.97
#